data_AF-A0A3M1VN19-F1
#
_entry.id   AF-A0A3M1VN19-F1
#
_cell.length_a   1.000
_cell.length_b   1.000
_cell.length_c   1.000
_cell.angle_alpha   90.00
_cell.angle_beta   90.00
_cell.angle_gamma   90.00
#
_symmetry.space_group_name_H-M   'P 1'
#
loop_
_entity.id
_entity.type
_entity.pdbx_description
1 polymer ?
#
loop_
_entity_poly.entity_id
_entity_poly.type
_entity_poly.pdbx_seq_one_letter_code
_entity_poly.pdbx_strand_id
1 'polypeptide(L)'
;MAGRFRESVKGTLARVPPGTRPGWLPEETGPPVSLTACLYGPESFERRELRDAREIGSCLGRTPVLWVDIVGRPGFPTLHEIGARFGVHRLALEDLANLDHGTKIDHYDNHVVMITRFCTQATVRSIRNLGIAWGQDFVITVRNDRESPFALVLERLEHPGSLIRNSGPDFLAYRLLDASIDSLFPVLENLAEELDELEDGAYDALNRRFPARVHLFRNRLSVLRRHLWPQREALRALIKQPSPLVSDTTRTYLRDCSDHLEQALQEIESMRDTASGLMSTYLSAASHRLNELMSLLTMIGTVFIPLSFITGIYGMNFDPYSSPWNMPELRWRWGYPAVLALMAVI
;
A
#
# COMPACT_ATOMS: atom_id res chain seq x y z
N MET A 1 5.25 16.38 18.60
CA MET A 1 4.29 16.40 17.47
C MET A 1 3.84 14.97 17.06
N ALA A 2 3.62 14.07 18.03
CA ALA A 2 3.36 12.64 17.80
C ALA A 2 1.91 12.19 18.14
N GLY A 3 1.01 13.14 18.40
CA GLY A 3 -0.34 12.87 18.92
C GLY A 3 -1.47 12.81 17.88
N ARG A 4 -1.23 13.16 16.61
CA ARG A 4 -2.31 13.28 15.59
C ARG A 4 -2.46 12.08 14.65
N PHE A 5 -1.75 10.98 14.91
CA PHE A 5 -1.81 9.78 14.04
C PHE A 5 -2.88 8.76 14.47
N ARG A 6 -3.61 8.99 15.57
CA ARG A 6 -4.59 8.04 16.12
C ARG A 6 -6.07 8.42 15.96
N GLU A 7 -6.39 9.61 15.45
CA GLU A 7 -7.78 10.10 15.45
C GLU A 7 -8.54 10.00 14.11
N SER A 8 -7.92 9.53 13.02
CA SER A 8 -8.59 9.46 11.71
C SER A 8 -9.07 8.06 11.29
N VAL A 9 -8.96 7.03 12.13
CA VAL A 9 -9.40 5.65 11.81
C VAL A 9 -10.56 5.20 12.73
N LYS A 10 -11.43 6.14 13.10
CA LYS A 10 -12.80 5.83 13.55
C LYS A 10 -13.76 6.06 12.39
N GLY A 11 -13.52 5.40 11.26
CA GLY A 11 -14.65 5.04 10.40
C GLY A 11 -15.49 4.07 11.22
N THR A 12 -16.75 4.39 11.47
CA THR A 12 -17.72 3.53 12.16
C THR A 12 -17.72 2.17 11.47
N LEU A 13 -16.96 1.25 12.04
CA LEU A 13 -16.97 -0.16 11.69
C LEU A 13 -18.38 -0.63 12.01
N ALA A 14 -19.24 -0.73 11.00
CA ALA A 14 -20.47 -1.48 11.10
C ALA A 14 -20.08 -2.97 11.16
N ARG A 15 -19.45 -3.36 12.27
CA ARG A 15 -19.15 -4.76 12.55
C ARG A 15 -20.47 -5.45 12.80
N VAL A 16 -20.68 -6.56 12.12
CA VAL A 16 -21.77 -7.50 12.42
C VAL A 16 -21.75 -7.73 13.95
N PRO A 17 -22.85 -7.45 14.67
CA PRO A 17 -22.86 -7.57 16.12
C PRO A 17 -22.45 -8.99 16.57
N PRO A 18 -21.71 -9.15 17.68
CA PRO A 18 -21.39 -10.48 18.20
C PRO A 18 -22.66 -11.30 18.46
N GLY A 19 -22.70 -12.56 18.03
CA GLY A 19 -23.87 -13.45 18.21
C GLY A 19 -24.95 -13.34 17.13
N THR A 20 -24.71 -12.56 16.06
CA THR A 20 -25.63 -12.43 14.93
C THR A 20 -25.70 -13.74 14.13
N ARG A 21 -26.89 -14.11 13.67
CA ARG A 21 -27.10 -15.31 12.84
C ARG A 21 -26.46 -15.11 11.45
N PRO A 22 -25.85 -16.14 10.86
CA PRO A 22 -25.37 -16.09 9.49
C PRO A 22 -26.48 -15.66 8.51
N GLY A 23 -26.13 -14.81 7.55
CA GLY A 23 -27.02 -14.19 6.58
C GLY A 23 -27.67 -12.89 7.08
N TRP A 24 -27.08 -12.21 8.07
CA TRP A 24 -27.63 -10.95 8.54
C TRP A 24 -27.36 -9.82 7.55
N LEU A 25 -28.37 -8.98 7.33
CA LEU A 25 -28.27 -7.84 6.43
C LEU A 25 -28.45 -6.56 7.25
N PRO A 26 -27.59 -5.55 7.06
CA PRO A 26 -27.70 -4.29 7.77
C PRO A 26 -28.91 -3.48 7.31
N GLU A 27 -29.40 -2.61 8.19
CA GLU A 27 -30.25 -1.50 7.76
C GLU A 27 -29.43 -0.52 6.91
N GLU A 28 -30.11 0.15 5.99
CA GLU A 28 -29.50 1.08 5.05
C GLU A 28 -29.12 2.38 5.81
N THR A 29 -27.92 2.40 6.40
CA THR A 29 -27.40 3.55 7.16
C THR A 29 -26.28 4.23 6.37
N GLY A 30 -26.52 5.44 5.85
CA GLY A 30 -25.52 6.21 5.11
C GLY A 30 -26.09 7.15 4.04
N PRO A 31 -25.24 7.75 3.19
CA PRO A 31 -25.68 8.46 1.99
C PRO A 31 -26.46 7.53 1.05
N PRO A 32 -27.36 8.06 0.20
CA PRO A 32 -28.21 7.26 -0.66
C PRO A 32 -27.40 6.37 -1.59
N VAL A 33 -27.78 5.09 -1.64
CA VAL A 33 -27.20 4.10 -2.55
C VAL A 33 -27.57 4.50 -3.98
N SER A 34 -26.56 4.58 -4.85
CA SER A 34 -26.78 4.78 -6.29
C SER A 34 -26.76 3.42 -6.97
N LEU A 35 -27.81 3.15 -7.74
CA LEU A 35 -27.99 1.92 -8.51
C LEU A 35 -27.92 2.26 -9.99
N THR A 36 -27.02 1.61 -10.72
CA THR A 36 -26.92 1.74 -12.18
C THR A 36 -27.05 0.36 -12.80
N ALA A 37 -27.97 0.21 -13.73
CA ALA A 37 -28.11 -0.98 -14.56
C ALA A 37 -27.51 -0.73 -15.95
N CYS A 38 -26.58 -1.58 -16.35
CA CYS A 38 -26.00 -1.64 -17.67
C CYS A 38 -26.49 -2.93 -18.35
N LEU A 39 -27.42 -2.78 -19.29
CA LEU A 39 -27.95 -3.86 -20.10
C LEU A 39 -27.13 -3.93 -21.39
N TYR A 40 -26.57 -5.10 -21.69
CA TYR A 40 -25.81 -5.25 -22.92
C TYR A 40 -25.91 -6.63 -23.55
N GLY A 41 -25.72 -6.64 -24.87
CA GLY A 41 -25.48 -7.80 -25.69
C GLY A 41 -24.95 -7.37 -27.06
N PRO A 42 -24.66 -8.29 -27.98
CA PRO A 42 -24.01 -7.97 -29.26
C PRO A 42 -24.62 -6.77 -30.00
N GLU A 43 -25.95 -6.65 -29.96
CA GLU A 43 -26.72 -5.65 -30.72
C GLU A 43 -27.00 -4.34 -29.99
N SER A 44 -27.03 -4.30 -28.65
CA SER A 44 -27.55 -3.14 -27.91
C SER A 44 -26.87 -2.89 -26.57
N PHE A 45 -26.76 -1.60 -26.22
CA PHE A 45 -26.28 -1.09 -24.93
C PHE A 45 -27.38 -0.20 -24.39
N GLU A 46 -27.70 -0.36 -23.12
CA GLU A 46 -28.50 0.61 -22.40
C GLU A 46 -27.93 0.78 -21.00
N ARG A 47 -27.59 2.01 -20.64
CA ARG A 47 -27.22 2.38 -19.28
C ARG A 47 -28.37 3.16 -18.66
N ARG A 48 -28.84 2.70 -17.50
CA ARG A 48 -29.99 3.27 -16.80
C ARG A 48 -29.69 3.43 -15.32
N GLU A 49 -29.87 4.63 -14.79
CA GLU A 49 -29.88 4.86 -13.34
C GLU A 49 -31.22 4.42 -12.77
N LEU A 50 -31.18 3.63 -11.70
CA LEU A 50 -32.36 3.11 -11.00
C LEU A 50 -32.59 3.91 -9.71
N ARG A 51 -33.84 4.24 -9.42
CA ARG A 51 -34.20 4.93 -8.17
C ARG A 51 -34.45 3.96 -7.02
N ASP A 52 -34.90 2.75 -7.35
CA ASP A 52 -35.24 1.69 -6.40
C ASP A 52 -34.75 0.34 -6.94
N ALA A 53 -34.28 -0.53 -6.04
CA ALA A 53 -33.90 -1.90 -6.36
C ALA A 53 -35.05 -2.72 -6.97
N ARG A 54 -36.32 -2.34 -6.72
CA ARG A 54 -37.49 -2.97 -7.35
C ARG A 54 -37.53 -2.79 -8.86
N GLU A 55 -36.89 -1.75 -9.40
CA GLU A 55 -36.80 -1.53 -10.85
C GLU A 55 -35.89 -2.55 -11.55
N ILE A 56 -35.01 -3.24 -10.81
CA ILE A 56 -34.02 -4.17 -11.38
C ILE A 56 -34.67 -5.24 -12.25
N GLY A 57 -35.80 -5.82 -11.85
CA GLY A 57 -36.40 -6.85 -12.71
C GLY A 57 -37.22 -6.35 -13.89
N SER A 58 -37.39 -5.04 -14.05
CA SER A 58 -37.80 -4.50 -15.36
C SER A 58 -36.67 -4.60 -16.39
N CYS A 59 -35.42 -4.77 -15.93
CA CYS A 59 -34.23 -4.91 -16.77
C CYS A 59 -33.88 -6.37 -17.08
N LEU A 60 -34.37 -7.33 -16.28
CA LEU A 60 -34.06 -8.76 -16.45
C LEU A 60 -34.58 -9.29 -17.79
N GLY A 61 -33.74 -10.09 -18.47
CA GLY A 61 -34.08 -10.76 -19.72
C GLY A 61 -34.24 -9.86 -20.95
N ARG A 62 -34.04 -8.53 -20.82
CA ARG A 62 -34.07 -7.61 -21.98
C ARG A 62 -32.85 -7.76 -22.88
N THR A 63 -31.71 -8.09 -22.30
CA THR A 63 -30.43 -8.33 -22.98
C THR A 63 -29.78 -9.59 -22.42
N PRO A 64 -28.81 -10.19 -23.13
CA PRO A 64 -28.07 -11.36 -22.67
C PRO A 64 -27.38 -11.18 -21.32
N VAL A 65 -26.88 -9.97 -21.03
CA VAL A 65 -26.23 -9.67 -19.75
C VAL A 65 -26.80 -8.41 -19.12
N LEU A 66 -27.07 -8.50 -17.82
CA LEU A 66 -27.41 -7.38 -16.94
C LEU A 66 -26.30 -7.15 -15.92
N TRP A 67 -25.64 -5.99 -15.99
CA TRP A 67 -24.72 -5.55 -14.95
C TRP A 67 -25.39 -4.51 -14.04
N VAL A 68 -25.47 -4.80 -12.74
CA VAL A 68 -25.96 -3.86 -11.72
C VAL A 68 -24.78 -3.35 -10.89
N ASP A 69 -24.45 -2.07 -11.01
CA ASP A 69 -23.46 -1.38 -10.19
C ASP A 69 -24.12 -0.65 -9.03
N ILE A 70 -23.67 -0.97 -7.82
CA ILE A 70 -24.22 -0.50 -6.55
C ILE A 70 -23.14 0.30 -5.83
N VAL A 71 -23.40 1.59 -5.68
CA VAL A 71 -22.48 2.53 -5.04
C VAL A 71 -23.05 3.01 -3.71
N GLY A 72 -22.34 2.71 -2.63
CA GLY A 72 -22.72 2.99 -1.26
C GLY A 72 -22.80 1.72 -0.43
N ARG A 73 -23.48 1.80 0.72
CA ARG A 73 -23.71 0.66 1.61
C ARG A 73 -25.14 0.16 1.41
N PRO A 74 -25.36 -0.91 0.61
CA PRO A 74 -26.70 -1.41 0.38
C PRO A 74 -27.27 -2.03 1.66
N GLY A 75 -28.53 -1.73 1.95
CA GLY A 75 -29.25 -2.24 3.10
C GLY A 75 -30.15 -3.41 2.71
N PHE A 76 -30.93 -3.87 3.69
CA PHE A 76 -31.87 -4.97 3.51
C PHE A 76 -32.78 -4.83 2.27
N PRO A 77 -33.43 -3.68 1.96
CA PRO A 77 -34.35 -3.61 0.82
C PRO A 77 -33.67 -3.90 -0.51
N THR A 78 -32.49 -3.31 -0.73
CA THR A 78 -31.70 -3.48 -1.95
C THR A 78 -31.17 -4.91 -2.07
N LEU A 79 -30.56 -5.44 -1.01
CA LEU A 79 -29.97 -6.78 -1.01
C LEU A 79 -31.03 -7.89 -1.10
N HIS A 80 -32.20 -7.69 -0.49
CA HIS A 80 -33.31 -8.63 -0.59
C HIS A 80 -33.82 -8.75 -2.03
N GLU A 81 -34.00 -7.64 -2.75
CA GLU A 81 -34.39 -7.66 -4.17
C GLU A 81 -33.35 -8.37 -5.03
N ILE A 82 -32.07 -8.15 -4.77
CA ILE A 82 -30.97 -8.83 -5.47
C ILE A 82 -31.03 -10.35 -5.21
N GLY A 83 -31.13 -10.75 -3.94
CA GLY A 83 -31.24 -12.15 -3.56
C GLY A 83 -32.43 -12.85 -4.19
N ALA A 84 -33.60 -12.22 -4.14
CA ALA A 84 -34.85 -12.77 -4.66
C ALA A 84 -34.84 -12.92 -6.19
N ARG A 85 -34.23 -11.98 -6.91
CA ARG A 85 -34.27 -11.95 -8.39
C ARG A 85 -33.16 -12.76 -9.05
N PHE A 86 -31.96 -12.70 -8.49
CA PHE A 86 -30.78 -13.35 -9.06
C PHE A 86 -30.44 -14.70 -8.39
N GLY A 87 -31.17 -15.07 -7.33
CA GLY A 87 -30.90 -16.30 -6.58
C GLY A 87 -29.56 -16.28 -5.84
N VAL A 88 -29.08 -15.07 -5.48
CA VAL A 88 -27.82 -14.91 -4.72
C VAL A 88 -28.03 -15.41 -3.30
N HIS A 89 -27.08 -16.23 -2.82
CA HIS A 89 -27.21 -16.87 -1.52
C HIS A 89 -27.16 -15.83 -0.40
N ARG A 90 -27.90 -16.07 0.70
CA ARG A 90 -28.02 -15.09 1.80
C ARG A 90 -26.67 -14.73 2.45
N LEU A 91 -25.75 -15.69 2.53
CA LEU A 91 -24.38 -15.46 3.02
C LEU A 91 -23.60 -14.53 2.08
N ALA A 92 -23.70 -14.76 0.77
CA ALA A 92 -23.09 -13.88 -0.22
C ALA A 92 -23.63 -12.44 -0.15
N LEU A 93 -24.93 -12.27 0.11
CA LEU A 93 -25.52 -10.93 0.30
C LEU A 93 -24.99 -10.24 1.56
N GLU A 94 -24.81 -10.97 2.67
CA GLU A 94 -24.17 -10.44 3.88
C GLU A 94 -22.74 -9.98 3.60
N ASP A 95 -21.98 -10.77 2.83
CA ASP A 95 -20.63 -10.43 2.43
C ASP A 95 -20.55 -9.20 1.53
N LEU A 96 -21.48 -9.08 0.58
CA LEU A 96 -21.62 -7.90 -0.28
C LEU A 96 -22.07 -6.66 0.51
N ALA A 97 -22.83 -6.84 1.60
CA ALA A 97 -23.20 -5.75 2.51
C ALA A 97 -22.02 -5.25 3.35
N ASN A 98 -21.09 -6.15 3.69
CA ASN A 98 -19.95 -5.87 4.54
C ASN A 98 -18.63 -6.31 3.89
N LEU A 99 -18.13 -5.46 3.00
CA LEU A 99 -16.90 -5.71 2.24
C LEU A 99 -15.61 -5.69 3.07
N ASP A 100 -15.68 -5.39 4.37
CA ASP A 100 -14.50 -5.29 5.24
C ASP A 100 -13.92 -6.64 5.66
N HIS A 101 -14.60 -7.76 5.37
CA HIS A 101 -14.20 -9.13 5.74
C HIS A 101 -12.91 -9.65 5.07
N GLY A 102 -12.23 -8.83 4.27
CA GLY A 102 -11.04 -9.26 3.55
C GLY A 102 -11.38 -9.84 2.17
N THR A 103 -10.35 -10.08 1.38
CA THR A 103 -10.54 -10.63 0.04
C THR A 103 -10.82 -12.12 0.12
N LYS A 104 -11.82 -12.58 -0.63
CA LYS A 104 -12.23 -13.97 -0.67
C LYS A 104 -12.96 -14.29 -1.96
N ILE A 105 -13.09 -15.57 -2.26
CA ILE A 105 -13.93 -16.08 -3.32
C ILE A 105 -14.76 -17.26 -2.81
N ASP A 106 -16.06 -17.21 -3.09
CA ASP A 106 -17.01 -18.25 -2.71
C ASP A 106 -17.78 -18.69 -3.96
N HIS A 107 -17.76 -20.00 -4.21
CA HIS A 107 -18.50 -20.63 -5.31
C HIS A 107 -19.83 -21.18 -4.80
N TYR A 108 -20.91 -20.79 -5.46
CA TYR A 108 -22.25 -21.32 -5.25
C TYR A 108 -22.74 -22.00 -6.53
N ASP A 109 -23.84 -22.74 -6.45
CA ASP A 109 -24.37 -23.51 -7.58
C ASP A 109 -24.69 -22.63 -8.81
N ASN A 110 -25.24 -21.44 -8.57
CA ASN A 110 -25.76 -20.55 -9.62
C ASN A 110 -24.98 -19.23 -9.78
N HIS A 111 -24.02 -18.95 -8.89
CA HIS A 111 -23.25 -17.71 -8.93
C HIS A 111 -21.88 -17.88 -8.25
N VAL A 112 -20.95 -16.99 -8.56
CA VAL A 112 -19.67 -16.83 -7.85
C VAL A 112 -19.65 -15.45 -7.23
N VAL A 113 -19.12 -15.35 -6.01
CA VAL A 113 -18.88 -14.07 -5.34
C VAL A 113 -17.40 -13.92 -5.02
N MET A 114 -16.83 -12.80 -5.40
CA MET A 114 -15.47 -12.42 -5.09
C MET A 114 -15.45 -11.04 -4.43
N ILE A 115 -14.84 -10.95 -3.26
CA ILE A 115 -14.50 -9.66 -2.64
C ILE A 115 -13.04 -9.38 -2.99
N THR A 116 -12.80 -8.30 -3.70
CA THR A 116 -11.46 -7.83 -4.09
C THR A 116 -11.24 -6.38 -3.67
N ARG A 117 -10.13 -5.79 -4.11
CA ARG A 117 -9.81 -4.38 -3.89
C ARG A 117 -9.25 -3.75 -5.16
N PHE A 118 -9.44 -2.45 -5.25
CA PHE A 118 -8.90 -1.59 -6.29
C PHE A 118 -8.40 -0.29 -5.67
N CYS A 119 -7.66 0.50 -6.44
CA CYS A 119 -7.19 1.83 -6.05
C CYS A 119 -7.98 2.91 -6.80
N THR A 120 -8.46 3.94 -6.10
CA THR A 120 -9.10 5.09 -6.76
C THR A 120 -8.08 6.11 -7.28
N GLN A 121 -6.88 6.10 -6.69
CA GLN A 121 -5.79 7.03 -6.97
C GLN A 121 -4.46 6.31 -6.85
N ALA A 122 -3.37 6.91 -7.33
CA ALA A 122 -2.02 6.36 -7.27
C ALA A 122 -1.38 6.43 -5.86
N THR A 123 -2.10 6.02 -4.80
CA THR A 123 -1.59 5.98 -3.42
C THR A 123 -2.11 4.77 -2.64
N VAL A 124 -1.33 4.24 -1.70
CA VAL A 124 -1.76 3.10 -0.85
C VAL A 124 -3.01 3.41 -0.01
N ARG A 125 -3.29 4.70 0.27
CA ARG A 125 -4.48 5.12 1.02
C ARG A 125 -5.77 5.08 0.18
N SER A 126 -5.65 4.99 -1.13
CA SER A 126 -6.78 4.95 -2.05
C SER A 126 -7.37 3.54 -2.22
N ILE A 127 -6.78 2.52 -1.59
CA ILE A 127 -7.28 1.15 -1.65
C ILE A 127 -8.71 1.11 -1.11
N ARG A 128 -9.64 0.57 -1.91
CA ARG A 128 -11.06 0.37 -1.61
C ARG A 128 -11.46 -1.06 -1.86
N ASN A 129 -12.52 -1.51 -1.18
CA ASN A 129 -13.08 -2.84 -1.38
C ASN A 129 -14.10 -2.83 -2.51
N LEU A 130 -14.18 -3.95 -3.24
CA LEU A 130 -15.14 -4.22 -4.30
C LEU A 130 -15.72 -5.61 -4.10
N GLY A 131 -17.03 -5.73 -4.01
CA GLY A 131 -17.73 -6.99 -4.16
C GLY A 131 -18.12 -7.19 -5.62
N ILE A 132 -17.82 -8.35 -6.20
CA ILE A 132 -18.30 -8.76 -7.52
C ILE A 132 -19.05 -10.08 -7.33
N ALA A 133 -20.29 -10.14 -7.79
CA ALA A 133 -21.03 -11.38 -7.89
C ALA A 133 -21.49 -11.58 -9.34
N TRP A 134 -21.33 -12.76 -9.91
CA TRP A 134 -21.82 -13.03 -11.26
C TRP A 134 -22.44 -14.42 -11.37
N GLY A 135 -23.43 -14.51 -12.26
CA GLY A 135 -24.14 -15.74 -12.60
C GLY A 135 -24.10 -15.99 -14.11
N GLN A 136 -25.13 -16.66 -14.63
CA GLN A 136 -25.21 -17.02 -16.07
C GLN A 136 -25.54 -15.83 -16.98
N ASP A 137 -26.28 -14.84 -16.48
CA ASP A 137 -26.81 -13.70 -17.23
C ASP A 137 -26.66 -12.36 -16.50
N PHE A 138 -25.98 -12.34 -15.34
CA PHE A 138 -25.83 -11.12 -14.55
C PHE A 138 -24.44 -10.94 -13.94
N VAL A 139 -24.11 -9.66 -13.70
CA VAL A 139 -22.99 -9.22 -12.85
C VAL A 139 -23.51 -8.17 -11.88
N ILE A 140 -23.11 -8.25 -10.62
CA ILE A 140 -23.43 -7.29 -9.57
C ILE A 140 -22.10 -6.79 -9.00
N THR A 141 -21.92 -5.47 -8.97
CA THR A 141 -20.78 -4.85 -8.28
C THR A 141 -21.26 -4.04 -7.10
N VAL A 142 -20.58 -4.17 -5.96
CA VAL A 142 -20.84 -3.35 -4.76
C VAL A 142 -19.55 -2.65 -4.36
N ARG A 143 -19.62 -1.32 -4.22
CA ARG A 143 -18.50 -0.47 -3.84
C ARG A 143 -18.97 0.70 -2.99
N ASN A 144 -18.16 1.15 -2.04
CA ASN A 144 -18.52 2.27 -1.18
C ASN A 144 -18.26 3.64 -1.83
N ASP A 145 -17.23 3.73 -2.68
CA ASP A 145 -16.75 4.97 -3.27
C ASP A 145 -17.26 5.13 -4.70
N ARG A 146 -17.55 6.37 -5.11
CA ARG A 146 -18.00 6.73 -6.46
C ARG A 146 -16.89 6.66 -7.51
N GLU A 147 -15.67 6.96 -7.12
CA GLU A 147 -14.49 6.79 -7.99
C GLU A 147 -14.20 5.30 -8.20
N SER A 148 -13.88 4.92 -9.43
CA SER A 148 -13.53 3.54 -9.77
C SER A 148 -12.70 3.48 -11.06
N PRO A 149 -11.89 2.43 -11.27
CA PRO A 149 -11.11 2.26 -12.49
C PRO A 149 -11.95 1.74 -13.67
N PHE A 150 -13.27 1.65 -13.54
CA PHE A 150 -14.14 0.98 -14.51
C PHE A 150 -14.58 1.85 -15.69
N ALA A 151 -14.10 3.09 -15.80
CA ALA A 151 -14.44 3.99 -16.90
C ALA A 151 -14.12 3.37 -18.27
N LEU A 152 -12.93 2.76 -18.41
CA LEU A 152 -12.52 2.06 -19.64
C LEU A 152 -13.35 0.80 -19.93
N VAL A 153 -13.93 0.18 -18.89
CA VAL A 153 -14.83 -0.98 -19.07
C VAL A 153 -16.17 -0.50 -19.64
N LEU A 154 -16.71 0.60 -19.09
CA LEU A 154 -17.93 1.23 -19.59
C LEU A 154 -17.78 1.74 -21.02
N GLU A 155 -16.69 2.45 -21.33
CA GLU A 155 -16.38 2.92 -22.69
C GLU A 155 -16.34 1.76 -23.70
N ARG A 156 -15.67 0.66 -23.34
CA ARG A 156 -15.63 -0.55 -24.20
C ARG A 156 -16.99 -1.22 -24.36
N LEU A 157 -17.88 -1.15 -23.37
CA LEU A 157 -19.26 -1.62 -23.50
C LEU A 157 -20.10 -0.73 -24.42
N GLU A 158 -19.82 0.57 -24.46
CA GLU A 158 -20.51 1.51 -25.36
C GLU A 158 -20.13 1.27 -26.83
N HIS A 159 -18.90 0.83 -27.10
CA HIS A 159 -18.42 0.54 -28.45
C HIS A 159 -19.00 -0.78 -29.03
N PRO A 160 -19.80 -0.72 -30.12
CA PRO A 160 -20.30 -1.91 -30.78
C PRO A 160 -19.15 -2.78 -31.32
N GLY A 161 -19.30 -4.11 -31.23
CA GLY A 161 -18.32 -5.07 -31.74
C GLY A 161 -17.08 -5.28 -30.87
N SER A 162 -16.96 -4.60 -29.73
CA SER A 162 -15.89 -4.89 -28.76
C SER A 162 -15.99 -6.32 -28.21
N LEU A 163 -14.86 -6.89 -27.80
CA LEU A 163 -14.86 -8.25 -27.25
C LEU A 163 -15.77 -8.39 -26.02
N ILE A 164 -15.76 -7.39 -25.12
CA ILE A 164 -16.60 -7.39 -23.93
C ILE A 164 -18.10 -7.34 -24.28
N ARG A 165 -18.45 -6.67 -25.37
CA ARG A 165 -19.84 -6.54 -25.82
C ARG A 165 -20.45 -7.85 -26.30
N ASN A 166 -19.62 -8.70 -26.88
CA ASN A 166 -20.02 -10.00 -27.42
C ASN A 166 -19.82 -11.16 -26.43
N SER A 167 -19.29 -10.87 -25.24
CA SER A 167 -18.96 -11.89 -24.23
C SER A 167 -20.00 -11.96 -23.12
N GLY A 168 -19.95 -13.05 -22.36
CA GLY A 168 -20.85 -13.31 -21.23
C GLY A 168 -20.48 -12.56 -19.94
N PRO A 169 -21.26 -12.78 -18.87
CA PRO A 169 -21.02 -12.14 -17.56
C PRO A 169 -19.67 -12.48 -16.95
N ASP A 170 -19.15 -13.69 -17.20
CA ASP A 170 -17.85 -14.15 -16.74
C ASP A 170 -16.71 -13.29 -17.28
N PHE A 171 -16.79 -12.92 -18.56
CA PHE A 171 -15.80 -12.06 -19.20
C PHE A 171 -15.88 -10.62 -18.66
N LEU A 172 -17.09 -10.09 -18.41
CA LEU A 172 -17.23 -8.78 -17.75
C LEU A 172 -16.66 -8.81 -16.34
N ALA A 173 -16.91 -9.85 -15.55
CA ALA A 173 -16.31 -10.02 -14.23
C ALA A 173 -14.79 -10.02 -14.32
N TYR A 174 -14.21 -10.75 -15.28
CA TYR A 174 -12.78 -10.69 -15.59
C TYR A 174 -12.32 -9.25 -15.91
N ARG A 175 -12.99 -8.52 -16.80
CA ARG A 175 -12.58 -7.15 -17.17
C ARG A 175 -12.64 -6.16 -16.00
N LEU A 176 -13.56 -6.37 -15.06
CA LEU A 176 -13.64 -5.59 -13.81
C LEU A 176 -12.51 -5.95 -12.84
N LEU A 177 -12.14 -7.23 -12.75
CA LEU A 177 -10.98 -7.69 -11.98
C LEU A 177 -9.67 -7.16 -12.57
N ASP A 178 -9.50 -7.24 -13.89
CA ASP A 178 -8.37 -6.70 -14.66
C ASP A 178 -8.18 -5.22 -14.36
N ALA A 179 -9.22 -4.40 -14.54
CA ALA A 179 -9.17 -2.97 -14.22
C ALA A 179 -8.88 -2.70 -12.73
N SER A 180 -9.31 -3.59 -11.83
CA SER A 180 -9.01 -3.48 -10.40
C SER A 180 -7.53 -3.75 -10.11
N ILE A 181 -6.94 -4.75 -10.77
CA ILE A 181 -5.51 -5.09 -10.65
C ILE A 181 -4.66 -4.01 -11.32
N ASP A 182 -5.02 -3.56 -12.52
CA ASP A 182 -4.31 -2.52 -13.26
C ASP A 182 -4.21 -1.20 -12.47
N SER A 183 -5.23 -0.89 -11.67
CA SER A 183 -5.23 0.31 -10.81
C SER A 183 -4.11 0.31 -9.75
N LEU A 184 -3.44 -0.83 -9.52
CA LEU A 184 -2.31 -0.95 -8.59
C LEU A 184 -1.00 -0.44 -9.17
N PHE A 185 -0.78 -0.54 -10.49
CA PHE A 185 0.50 -0.22 -11.11
C PHE A 185 0.92 1.24 -10.91
N PRO A 186 0.04 2.25 -11.06
CA PRO A 186 0.39 3.63 -10.72
C PRO A 186 0.80 3.81 -9.25
N VAL A 187 0.27 2.98 -8.33
CA VAL A 187 0.70 3.01 -6.92
C VAL A 187 2.10 2.44 -6.76
N LEU A 188 2.42 1.37 -7.50
CA LEU A 188 3.76 0.76 -7.49
C LEU A 188 4.81 1.69 -8.09
N GLU A 189 4.50 2.35 -9.21
CA GLU A 189 5.36 3.35 -9.85
C GLU A 189 5.72 4.47 -8.86
N ASN A 190 4.73 5.07 -8.20
CA ASN A 190 4.98 6.10 -7.18
C ASN A 190 5.80 5.60 -5.98
N LEU A 191 5.66 4.32 -5.61
CA LEU A 191 6.46 3.72 -4.54
C LEU A 191 7.89 3.44 -4.99
N ALA A 192 8.10 3.09 -6.26
CA ALA A 192 9.43 2.92 -6.83
C ALA A 192 10.17 4.26 -6.89
N GLU A 193 9.52 5.32 -7.38
CA GLU A 193 10.09 6.67 -7.38
C GLU A 193 10.45 7.14 -5.96
N GLU A 194 9.58 6.88 -4.97
CA GLU A 194 9.89 7.21 -3.58
C GLU A 194 11.04 6.36 -3.01
N LEU A 195 11.19 5.11 -3.45
CA LEU A 195 12.32 4.28 -3.05
C LEU A 195 13.62 4.89 -3.56
N ASP A 196 13.67 5.31 -4.83
CA ASP A 196 14.83 5.97 -5.43
C ASP A 196 15.24 7.22 -4.62
N GLU A 197 14.27 8.05 -4.21
CA GLU A 197 14.54 9.20 -3.33
C GLU A 197 15.12 8.80 -1.96
N LEU A 198 14.72 7.63 -1.44
CA LEU A 198 15.27 7.10 -0.19
C LEU A 198 16.67 6.52 -0.41
N GLU A 199 16.97 5.97 -1.59
CA GLU A 199 18.32 5.51 -1.91
C GLU A 199 19.32 6.66 -1.89
N ASP A 200 18.99 7.76 -2.57
CA ASP A 200 19.80 8.98 -2.59
C ASP A 200 20.02 9.54 -1.18
N GLY A 201 18.97 9.50 -0.35
CA GLY A 201 19.02 9.97 1.03
C GLY A 201 19.84 9.10 1.98
N ALA A 202 20.17 7.85 1.63
CA ALA A 202 20.86 6.92 2.53
C ALA A 202 22.30 7.31 2.82
N TYR A 203 22.95 8.04 1.91
CA TYR A 203 24.32 8.52 2.07
C TYR A 203 24.43 9.79 2.93
N ASP A 204 23.32 10.54 3.11
CA ASP A 204 23.30 11.73 3.96
C ASP A 204 23.12 11.37 5.45
N ALA A 205 24.24 11.09 6.10
CA ALA A 205 24.31 10.76 7.53
C ALA A 205 23.74 11.86 8.47
N LEU A 206 23.51 13.08 7.99
CA LEU A 206 22.95 14.17 8.81
C LEU A 206 21.42 14.12 8.89
N ASN A 207 20.76 13.37 8.01
CA ASN A 207 19.31 13.30 7.96
C ASN A 207 18.73 12.40 9.06
N ARG A 208 18.45 12.99 10.23
CA ARG A 208 17.85 12.27 11.37
C ARG A 208 16.44 11.73 11.11
N ARG A 209 15.76 12.18 10.05
CA ARG A 209 14.41 11.70 9.69
C ARG A 209 14.47 10.46 8.79
N PHE A 210 15.65 10.14 8.25
CA PHE A 210 15.82 9.04 7.30
C PHE A 210 15.28 7.69 7.82
N PRO A 211 15.63 7.22 9.03
CA PRO A 211 15.08 5.96 9.54
C PRO A 211 13.55 5.93 9.60
N ALA A 212 12.93 7.05 10.00
CA ALA A 212 11.48 7.16 10.10
C ALA A 212 10.80 7.11 8.72
N ARG A 213 11.40 7.72 7.68
CA ARG A 213 10.90 7.64 6.30
C ARG A 213 10.96 6.21 5.78
N VAL A 214 12.09 5.52 5.96
CA VAL A 214 12.26 4.10 5.57
C VAL A 214 11.23 3.22 6.29
N HIS A 215 10.99 3.43 7.58
CA HIS A 215 9.95 2.70 8.32
C HIS A 215 8.54 2.96 7.76
N LEU A 216 8.18 4.21 7.45
CA LEU A 216 6.87 4.53 6.87
C LEU A 216 6.70 3.92 5.47
N PHE A 217 7.75 3.91 4.67
CA PHE A 217 7.79 3.23 3.37
C PHE A 217 7.55 1.73 3.49
N ARG A 218 8.31 1.03 4.34
CA ARG A 218 8.12 -0.41 4.61
C ARG A 218 6.73 -0.75 5.14
N ASN A 219 6.14 0.12 5.96
CA ASN A 219 4.76 -0.05 6.42
C ASN A 219 3.75 0.01 5.28
N ARG A 220 3.92 0.93 4.32
CA ARG A 220 3.05 1.04 3.13
C ARG A 220 3.17 -0.19 2.23
N LEU A 221 4.39 -0.68 1.98
CA LEU A 221 4.61 -1.94 1.26
C LEU A 221 3.92 -3.13 1.96
N SER A 222 4.03 -3.18 3.29
CA SER A 222 3.40 -4.24 4.09
C SER A 222 1.86 -4.19 4.02
N VAL A 223 1.28 -2.99 4.02
CA VAL A 223 -0.17 -2.80 3.80
C VAL A 223 -0.57 -3.31 2.43
N LEU A 224 0.17 -2.94 1.38
CA LEU A 224 -0.13 -3.38 0.01
C LEU A 224 -0.03 -4.90 -0.12
N ARG A 225 1.05 -5.52 0.35
CA ARG A 225 1.22 -6.98 0.39
C ARG A 225 0.06 -7.68 1.09
N ARG A 226 -0.40 -7.16 2.23
CA ARG A 226 -1.52 -7.74 3.00
C ARG A 226 -2.84 -7.74 2.21
N HIS A 227 -3.00 -6.82 1.26
CA HIS A 227 -4.17 -6.76 0.39
C HIS A 227 -4.03 -7.62 -0.87
N LEU A 228 -2.86 -7.63 -1.50
CA LEU A 228 -2.62 -8.34 -2.76
C LEU A 228 -2.44 -9.85 -2.58
N TRP A 229 -1.85 -10.30 -1.47
CA TRP A 229 -1.62 -11.72 -1.26
C TRP A 229 -2.92 -12.54 -1.22
N PRO A 230 -3.97 -12.15 -0.46
CA PRO A 230 -5.25 -12.84 -0.53
C PRO A 230 -5.94 -12.75 -1.90
N GLN A 231 -5.73 -11.67 -2.66
CA GLN A 231 -6.26 -11.54 -4.02
C GLN A 231 -5.64 -12.57 -4.96
N ARG A 232 -4.32 -12.79 -4.85
CA ARG A 232 -3.65 -13.82 -5.63
C ARG A 232 -4.21 -15.20 -5.33
N GLU A 233 -4.40 -15.52 -4.05
CA GLU A 233 -4.97 -16.82 -3.67
C GLU A 233 -6.41 -16.99 -4.15
N ALA A 234 -7.24 -15.95 -4.05
CA ALA A 234 -8.62 -15.96 -4.56
C ALA A 234 -8.65 -16.13 -6.09
N LEU A 235 -7.79 -15.43 -6.82
CA LEU A 235 -7.70 -15.53 -8.28
C LEU A 235 -7.18 -16.91 -8.72
N ARG A 236 -6.18 -17.46 -8.04
CA ARG A 236 -5.68 -18.82 -8.29
C ARG A 236 -6.75 -19.87 -8.00
N ALA A 237 -7.55 -19.70 -6.94
CA ALA A 237 -8.67 -20.57 -6.63
C ALA A 237 -9.73 -20.52 -7.75
N LEU A 238 -10.07 -19.32 -8.24
CA LEU A 238 -10.99 -19.13 -9.37
C LEU A 238 -10.53 -19.85 -10.64
N ILE A 239 -9.25 -19.72 -10.98
CA ILE A 239 -8.67 -20.35 -12.18
C ILE A 239 -8.67 -21.88 -12.06
N LYS A 240 -8.33 -22.39 -10.87
CA LYS A 240 -8.18 -23.84 -10.63
C LYS A 240 -9.52 -24.56 -10.53
N GLN A 241 -10.54 -23.93 -9.95
CA GLN A 241 -11.83 -24.58 -9.73
C GLN A 241 -12.64 -24.65 -11.04
N PRO A 242 -12.98 -25.84 -11.56
CA PRO A 242 -13.89 -25.96 -12.69
C PRO A 242 -15.27 -25.42 -12.28
N SER A 243 -15.80 -24.47 -13.06
CA SER A 243 -17.11 -23.86 -12.84
C SER A 243 -17.75 -23.59 -14.20
N PRO A 244 -19.03 -23.93 -14.40
CA PRO A 244 -19.75 -23.61 -15.62
C PRO A 244 -19.94 -22.09 -15.81
N LEU A 245 -19.71 -21.30 -14.75
CA LEU A 245 -19.82 -19.84 -14.75
C LEU A 245 -18.51 -19.14 -15.16
N VAL A 246 -17.50 -19.90 -15.59
CA VAL A 246 -16.22 -19.36 -16.07
C VAL A 246 -15.77 -20.18 -17.29
N SER A 247 -15.91 -19.59 -18.48
CA SER A 247 -15.52 -20.23 -19.73
C SER A 247 -14.00 -20.43 -19.84
N ASP A 248 -13.55 -21.40 -20.65
CA ASP A 248 -12.12 -21.67 -20.87
C ASP A 248 -11.38 -20.48 -21.51
N THR A 249 -12.09 -19.71 -22.34
CA THR A 249 -11.60 -18.44 -22.89
C THR A 249 -11.32 -17.45 -21.75
N THR A 250 -12.28 -17.20 -20.87
CA THR A 250 -12.13 -16.32 -19.71
C THR A 250 -11.03 -16.81 -18.76
N ARG A 251 -10.87 -18.12 -18.56
CA ARG A 251 -9.76 -18.69 -17.75
C ARG A 251 -8.38 -18.31 -18.29
N THR A 252 -8.23 -18.20 -19.60
CA THR A 252 -6.95 -17.81 -20.21
C THR A 252 -6.63 -16.35 -19.90
N TYR A 253 -7.63 -15.48 -19.95
CA TYR A 253 -7.47 -14.08 -19.55
C TYR A 253 -7.26 -13.90 -18.04
N LEU A 254 -7.92 -14.71 -17.21
CA LEU A 254 -7.69 -14.70 -15.76
C LEU A 254 -6.26 -15.12 -15.38
N ARG A 255 -5.62 -16.00 -16.18
CA ARG A 255 -4.20 -16.34 -15.99
C ARG A 255 -3.30 -15.13 -16.20
N ASP A 256 -3.54 -14.33 -17.22
CA ASP A 256 -2.82 -13.07 -17.47
C ASP A 256 -2.95 -12.09 -16.28
N CYS A 257 -4.17 -11.92 -15.75
CA CYS A 257 -4.37 -11.15 -14.51
C CYS A 257 -3.59 -11.72 -13.31
N SER A 258 -3.50 -13.05 -13.21
CA SER A 258 -2.75 -13.71 -12.13
C SER A 258 -1.26 -13.43 -12.27
N ASP A 259 -0.74 -13.45 -13.49
CA ASP A 259 0.66 -13.16 -13.80
C ASP A 259 0.98 -11.68 -13.47
N HIS A 260 0.11 -10.74 -13.86
CA HIS A 260 0.26 -9.32 -13.47
C HIS A 260 0.26 -9.12 -11.95
N LEU A 261 -0.61 -9.82 -11.22
CA LEU A 261 -0.66 -9.72 -9.76
C LEU A 261 0.58 -10.38 -9.09
N GLU A 262 1.11 -11.44 -9.67
CA GLU A 262 2.36 -12.07 -9.23
C GLU A 262 3.56 -11.14 -9.45
N GLN A 263 3.64 -10.49 -10.61
CA GLN A 263 4.64 -9.46 -10.89
C GLN A 263 4.55 -8.31 -9.87
N ALA A 264 3.35 -7.77 -9.63
CA ALA A 264 3.13 -6.72 -8.64
C ALA A 264 3.60 -7.12 -7.23
N LEU A 265 3.33 -8.36 -6.81
CA LEU A 265 3.82 -8.88 -5.53
C LEU A 265 5.34 -9.01 -5.50
N GLN A 266 5.97 -9.42 -6.60
CA GLN A 266 7.42 -9.55 -6.70
C GLN A 266 8.12 -8.19 -6.63
N GLU A 267 7.56 -7.16 -7.27
CA GLU A 267 8.03 -5.77 -7.16
C GLU A 267 7.96 -5.25 -5.71
N ILE A 268 6.86 -5.54 -4.99
CA ILE A 268 6.72 -5.17 -3.58
C ILE A 268 7.80 -5.83 -2.71
N GLU A 269 8.11 -7.09 -2.96
CA GLU A 269 9.16 -7.80 -2.22
C GLU A 269 10.54 -7.22 -2.53
N SER A 270 10.83 -6.95 -3.80
CA SER A 270 12.07 -6.29 -4.24
C SER A 270 12.26 -4.95 -3.53
N MET A 271 11.26 -4.06 -3.60
CA MET A 271 11.30 -2.75 -2.93
C MET A 271 11.49 -2.88 -1.40
N ARG A 272 10.89 -3.89 -0.77
CA ARG A 272 11.02 -4.11 0.67
C ARG A 272 12.43 -4.54 1.04
N ASP A 273 13.03 -5.39 0.23
CA ASP A 273 14.38 -5.91 0.46
C ASP A 273 15.42 -4.79 0.24
N THR A 274 15.27 -4.00 -0.81
CA THR A 274 16.05 -2.77 -1.04
C THR A 274 15.92 -1.78 0.12
N ALA A 275 14.70 -1.45 0.54
CA ALA A 275 14.46 -0.57 1.69
C ALA A 275 15.05 -1.10 3.00
N SER A 276 15.20 -2.43 3.13
CA SER A 276 15.88 -3.04 4.28
C SER A 276 17.40 -2.85 4.20
N GLY A 277 17.97 -2.92 3.00
CA GLY A 277 19.37 -2.59 2.73
C GLY A 277 19.72 -1.13 3.04
N LEU A 278 18.82 -0.18 2.73
CA LEU A 278 19.04 1.24 2.97
C LEU A 278 19.32 1.60 4.44
N MET A 279 18.69 0.90 5.38
CA MET A 279 18.96 1.13 6.80
C MET A 279 20.41 0.76 7.16
N SER A 280 20.92 -0.34 6.62
CA SER A 280 22.30 -0.78 6.81
C SER A 280 23.28 0.21 6.18
N THR A 281 22.98 0.70 4.97
CA THR A 281 23.77 1.74 4.29
C THR A 281 23.83 3.03 5.12
N TYR A 282 22.69 3.50 5.63
CA TYR A 282 22.62 4.69 6.48
C TYR A 282 23.42 4.54 7.77
N LEU A 283 23.32 3.39 8.45
CA LEU A 283 24.11 3.12 9.66
C LEU A 283 25.62 3.09 9.37
N SER A 284 26.02 2.53 8.22
CA SER A 284 27.42 2.54 7.77
C SER A 284 27.90 3.97 7.53
N ALA A 285 27.15 4.78 6.77
CA ALA A 285 27.48 6.18 6.52
C ALA A 285 27.59 7.01 7.82
N ALA A 286 26.65 6.80 8.75
CA ALA A 286 26.68 7.43 10.07
C ALA A 286 27.91 7.00 10.89
N SER A 287 28.26 5.71 10.88
CA SER A 287 29.46 5.21 11.57
C SER A 287 30.74 5.77 10.96
N HIS A 288 30.84 5.83 9.63
CA HIS A 288 31.97 6.44 8.94
C HIS A 288 32.14 7.90 9.35
N ARG A 289 31.04 8.66 9.38
CA ARG A 289 31.07 10.06 9.83
C ARG A 289 31.51 10.21 11.28
N LEU A 290 31.03 9.35 12.17
CA LEU A 290 31.48 9.34 13.56
C LEU A 290 32.98 9.05 13.66
N ASN A 291 33.49 8.10 12.87
CA ASN A 291 34.92 7.78 12.82
C ASN A 291 35.77 8.95 12.29
N GLU A 292 35.30 9.69 11.28
CA GLU A 292 35.95 10.92 10.80
C GLU A 292 36.04 11.97 11.91
N LEU A 293 34.93 12.24 12.61
CA LEU A 293 34.89 13.22 13.69
C LEU A 293 35.79 12.82 14.86
N MET A 294 35.81 11.53 15.22
CA MET A 294 36.69 11.00 16.25
C MET A 294 38.17 11.11 15.84
N SER A 295 38.49 10.85 14.56
CA SER A 295 39.86 11.00 14.04
C SER A 295 40.32 12.44 14.08
N LEU A 296 39.46 13.39 13.72
CA LEU A 296 39.75 14.83 13.79
C LEU A 296 39.97 15.28 15.24
N LEU A 297 39.08 14.88 16.16
CA LEU A 297 39.24 15.20 17.58
C LEU A 297 40.53 14.62 18.15
N THR A 298 40.87 13.39 17.76
CA THR A 298 42.11 12.71 18.18
C THR A 298 43.34 13.38 17.60
N MET A 299 43.31 13.83 16.34
CA MET A 299 44.40 14.57 15.71
C MET A 299 44.68 15.88 16.45
N ILE A 300 43.62 16.67 16.72
CA ILE A 300 43.73 17.90 17.50
C ILE A 300 44.26 17.58 18.91
N GLY A 301 43.72 16.57 19.59
CA GLY A 301 44.18 16.16 20.91
C GLY A 301 45.65 15.73 20.93
N THR A 302 46.10 14.97 19.92
CA THR A 302 47.49 14.48 19.83
C THR A 302 48.49 15.63 19.69
N VAL A 303 48.11 16.71 19.00
CA VAL A 303 48.93 17.93 18.91
C VAL A 303 48.88 18.71 20.23
N PHE A 304 47.69 18.98 20.77
CA PHE A 304 47.56 19.90 21.90
C PHE A 304 47.87 19.30 23.28
N ILE A 305 47.67 17.99 23.50
CA ILE A 305 47.87 17.36 24.81
C ILE A 305 49.35 17.42 25.24
N PRO A 306 50.34 17.00 24.42
CA PRO A 306 51.76 17.11 24.78
C PRO A 306 52.19 18.58 24.97
N LEU A 307 51.73 19.47 24.10
CA LEU A 307 52.01 20.90 24.21
C LEU A 307 51.47 21.52 25.50
N SER A 308 50.23 21.18 25.85
CA SER A 308 49.58 21.63 27.09
C SER A 308 50.28 21.06 28.32
N PHE A 309 50.80 19.83 28.23
CA PHE A 309 51.59 19.24 29.30
C PHE A 309 52.92 19.99 29.50
N ILE A 310 53.63 20.32 28.42
CA ILE A 310 54.87 21.11 28.47
C ILE A 310 54.61 22.49 29.08
N THR A 311 53.61 23.22 28.56
CA THR A 311 53.26 24.54 29.12
C THR A 311 52.78 24.45 30.57
N GLY A 312 52.07 23.38 30.93
CA GLY A 312 51.65 23.09 32.30
C GLY A 312 52.82 22.90 33.25
N ILE A 313 53.85 22.13 32.85
CA ILE A 313 55.10 21.97 33.65
C ILE A 313 55.74 23.34 33.89
N TYR A 314 56.00 24.11 32.83
CA TYR A 314 56.65 25.43 32.95
C TYR A 314 55.75 26.53 33.56
N GLY A 315 54.45 26.27 33.72
CA GLY A 315 53.50 27.16 34.41
C GLY A 315 53.45 26.96 35.93
N MET A 316 54.18 25.98 36.48
CA MET A 316 54.25 25.73 37.91
C MET A 316 55.19 26.71 38.63
N ASN A 317 54.85 27.06 39.87
CA ASN A 317 55.65 27.96 40.71
C ASN A 317 56.83 27.21 41.36
N PHE A 318 57.96 27.12 40.67
CA PHE A 318 59.21 26.56 41.21
C PHE A 318 60.22 27.66 41.56
N ASP A 319 60.99 27.44 42.63
CA ASP A 319 62.07 28.33 43.07
C ASP A 319 63.46 27.74 42.74
N PRO A 320 64.17 28.25 41.71
CA PRO A 320 65.49 27.78 41.34
C PRO A 320 66.58 27.94 42.43
N TYR A 321 66.34 28.74 43.48
CA TYR A 321 67.30 28.94 44.58
C TYR A 321 67.21 27.88 45.68
N SER A 322 66.10 27.14 45.76
CA SER A 322 65.86 26.14 46.81
C SER A 322 66.64 24.84 46.62
N SER A 323 66.95 24.43 45.38
CA SER A 323 67.75 23.23 45.08
C SER A 323 68.33 23.32 43.66
N PRO A 324 69.56 22.85 43.40
CA PRO A 324 70.14 22.82 42.04
C PRO A 324 69.32 22.05 41.01
N TRP A 325 68.48 21.11 41.47
CA TRP A 325 67.63 20.26 40.64
C TRP A 325 66.23 20.87 40.40
N ASN A 326 65.95 22.04 40.95
CA ASN A 326 64.65 22.69 40.84
C ASN A 326 64.55 23.57 39.58
N MET A 327 64.22 22.95 38.44
CA MET A 327 64.10 23.61 37.12
C MET A 327 65.30 24.50 36.74
N PRO A 328 66.48 23.91 36.50
CA PRO A 328 67.67 24.66 36.09
C PRO A 328 67.48 25.43 34.78
N GLU A 329 66.55 25.01 33.92
CA GLU A 329 66.26 25.57 32.60
C GLU A 329 65.71 27.01 32.67
N LEU A 330 65.05 27.39 33.78
CA LEU A 330 64.50 28.74 33.99
C LEU A 330 65.60 29.83 34.07
N ARG A 331 66.82 29.45 34.45
CA ARG A 331 67.97 30.37 34.52
C ARG A 331 68.74 30.47 33.21
N TRP A 332 68.44 29.61 32.23
CA TRP A 332 69.15 29.58 30.96
C TRP A 332 68.57 30.63 29.99
N ARG A 333 69.41 31.56 29.51
CA ARG A 333 68.98 32.66 28.59
C ARG A 333 68.26 32.16 27.34
N TRP A 334 68.56 30.94 26.88
CA TRP A 334 67.94 30.32 25.70
C TRP A 334 66.85 29.31 26.04
N GLY A 335 66.52 29.11 27.32
CA GLY A 335 65.53 28.12 27.77
C GLY A 335 64.14 28.36 27.19
N TYR A 336 63.64 29.61 27.24
CA TYR A 336 62.32 29.95 26.69
C TYR A 336 62.23 29.75 25.15
N PRO A 337 63.15 30.29 24.32
CA PRO A 337 63.18 29.99 22.88
C PRO A 337 63.37 28.51 22.56
N ALA A 338 64.19 27.77 23.32
CA ALA A 338 64.42 26.35 23.12
C ALA A 338 63.15 25.51 23.37
N VAL A 339 62.37 25.83 24.41
CA VAL A 339 61.10 25.15 24.69
C VAL A 339 60.05 25.47 23.61
N LEU A 340 59.97 26.72 23.12
CA LEU A 340 59.10 27.06 21.98
C LEU A 340 59.49 26.31 20.71
N ALA A 341 60.79 26.18 20.42
CA ALA A 341 61.28 25.41 19.28
C ALA A 341 60.95 23.91 19.43
N LEU A 342 61.13 23.34 20.62
CA LEU A 342 60.75 21.97 20.92
C LEU A 342 59.25 21.74 20.70
N MET A 343 58.41 22.64 21.20
CA MET A 343 56.96 22.60 20.98
C MET A 343 56.57 22.75 19.50
N ALA A 344 57.30 23.52 18.70
CA ALA A 344 57.02 23.64 17.27
C ALA A 344 57.44 22.40 16.45
N VAL A 345 58.34 21.56 16.99
CA VAL A 345 58.83 20.33 16.35
C VAL A 345 57.92 19.13 16.65
N ILE A 346 57.27 19.12 17.82
CA ILE A 346 56.28 18.12 18.24
C ILE A 346 54.97 18.36 17.49
#